data_AF-A0A3N5UDU7-F1
#
_entry.id   AF-A0A3N5UDU7-F1
#
_cell.length_a   1.000
_cell.length_b   1.000
_cell.length_c   1.000
_cell.angle_alpha   90.00
_cell.angle_beta   90.00
_cell.angle_gamma   90.00
#
_symmetry.space_group_name_H-M   'P 1'
#
loop_
_entity.id
_entity.type
_entity.pdbx_description
1 polymer ?
#
loop_
_entity_poly.entity_id
_entity_poly.type
_entity_poly.pdbx_seq_one_letter_code
_entity_poly.pdbx_strand_id
1 'polypeptide(L)'
;MFKKSPALVLVALVLIVIWAWSPWLTQASAEVRAVDSFDNAWESVADGCGTNCKGCGAGSSQRVPFGALVTIDYACGLIPADLPEYHRQTTAFVSALGTVHGLPKP
;
A
#
# COMPACT_ATOMS: atom_id res chain seq x y z
N MET A 1 25.61 20.18 -28.50
CA MET A 1 24.81 19.07 -29.08
C MET A 1 25.18 17.79 -28.35
N PHE A 2 24.34 17.31 -27.43
CA PHE A 2 24.56 16.00 -26.81
C PHE A 2 24.43 14.93 -27.91
N LYS A 3 25.55 14.32 -28.30
CA LYS A 3 25.54 13.10 -29.13
C LYS A 3 24.85 12.04 -28.29
N LYS A 4 23.57 11.75 -28.56
CA LYS A 4 22.83 10.70 -27.85
C LYS A 4 23.49 9.37 -28.19
N SER A 5 24.37 8.90 -27.32
CA SER A 5 24.96 7.57 -27.47
C SER A 5 23.84 6.53 -27.31
N PRO A 6 23.68 5.59 -28.26
CA PRO A 6 22.65 4.55 -28.15
C PRO A 6 22.79 3.73 -26.86
N ALA A 7 24.02 3.59 -26.34
CA ALA A 7 24.29 3.00 -25.03
C ALA A 7 23.61 3.74 -23.86
N LEU A 8 23.56 5.08 -23.90
CA LEU A 8 22.91 5.88 -22.84
C LEU A 8 21.39 5.67 -22.84
N VAL A 9 20.80 5.54 -24.03
CA VAL A 9 19.37 5.22 -24.18
C VAL A 9 19.07 3.83 -23.60
N LEU A 10 19.92 2.84 -23.90
CA LEU A 10 19.76 1.48 -23.38
C LEU A 10 19.86 1.45 -21.85
N VAL A 11 20.85 2.13 -21.27
CA VAL A 11 21.00 2.22 -19.81
C VAL A 11 19.78 2.89 -19.17
N ALA A 12 19.27 3.98 -19.75
CA ALA A 12 18.07 4.64 -19.24
C ALA A 12 16.84 3.73 -19.27
N LEU A 13 16.64 2.95 -20.35
CA LEU A 13 15.54 2.00 -20.45
C LEU A 13 15.64 0.89 -19.40
N VAL A 14 16.83 0.35 -19.17
CA VAL A 14 17.06 -0.68 -18.13
C VAL A 14 16.74 -0.12 -16.75
N LEU A 15 17.19 1.10 -16.44
CA LEU A 15 16.88 1.75 -15.16
C LEU A 15 15.38 1.97 -14.98
N ILE A 16 14.65 2.40 -16.02
CA ILE A 16 13.20 2.56 -15.97
C ILE A 16 12.50 1.22 -15.68
N VAL A 17 12.93 0.12 -16.30
CA VAL A 17 12.35 -1.20 -16.06
C VAL A 17 12.59 -1.66 -14.61
N ILE A 18 13.81 -1.47 -14.09
CA ILE A 18 14.15 -1.79 -12.69
C ILE A 18 13.26 -0.98 -11.74
N TRP A 19 13.07 0.31 -12.01
CA TRP A 19 12.21 1.18 -11.21
C TRP A 19 10.73 0.82 -11.31
N ALA A 20 10.25 0.48 -12.50
CA ALA A 20 8.87 0.05 -12.71
C ALA A 20 8.59 -1.27 -11.99
N TRP A 21 9.56 -2.19 -11.94
CA TRP A 21 9.41 -3.45 -11.21
C TRP A 21 9.54 -3.27 -9.69
N SER A 22 10.33 -2.28 -9.25
CA SER A 22 10.58 -1.99 -7.82
C SER A 22 10.96 -3.23 -7.00
N PRO A 23 12.06 -3.95 -7.35
CA PRO A 23 12.41 -5.24 -6.73
C PRO A 23 12.63 -5.17 -5.21
N TRP A 24 12.93 -3.98 -4.68
CA TRP A 24 13.10 -3.75 -3.25
C TRP A 24 11.77 -3.64 -2.47
N LEU A 25 10.64 -3.48 -3.16
CA LEU A 25 9.30 -3.52 -2.56
C LEU A 25 8.77 -4.96 -2.63
N THR A 26 8.95 -5.69 -1.53
CA THR A 26 8.40 -7.03 -1.36
C THR A 26 6.93 -6.93 -0.99
N GLN A 27 6.19 -8.03 -1.18
CA GLN A 27 4.79 -8.11 -0.78
C GLN A 27 4.63 -7.79 0.71
N ALA A 28 5.40 -8.48 1.57
CA ALA A 28 5.36 -8.26 3.01
C ALA A 28 5.71 -6.81 3.41
N SER A 29 6.69 -6.17 2.75
CA SER A 29 7.03 -4.78 3.09
C SER A 29 5.98 -3.78 2.63
N ALA A 30 5.28 -4.04 1.52
CA ALA A 30 4.13 -3.25 1.10
C ALA A 30 2.96 -3.41 2.07
N GLU A 31 2.65 -4.64 2.47
CA GLU A 31 1.57 -4.96 3.41
C GLU A 31 1.77 -4.27 4.76
N VAL A 32 2.96 -4.41 5.36
CA VAL A 32 3.31 -3.73 6.63
C VAL A 32 3.17 -2.22 6.51
N ARG A 33 3.73 -1.62 5.45
CA ARG A 33 3.63 -0.16 5.25
C ARG A 33 2.18 0.31 5.11
N ALA A 34 1.36 -0.44 4.39
CA ALA A 34 -0.03 -0.08 4.18
C ALA A 34 -0.84 -0.13 5.48
N VAL A 35 -0.67 -1.19 6.28
CA VAL A 35 -1.31 -1.35 7.59
C VAL A 35 -0.83 -0.28 8.56
N ASP A 36 0.50 -0.10 8.71
CA ASP A 36 1.07 0.91 9.60
C ASP A 36 0.56 2.30 9.23
N SER A 37 0.53 2.64 7.94
CA SER A 37 0.05 3.95 7.50
C SER A 37 -1.45 4.14 7.75
N PHE A 38 -2.25 3.06 7.71
CA PHE A 38 -3.67 3.10 8.03
C PHE A 38 -3.86 3.30 9.53
N ASP A 39 -3.26 2.47 10.38
CA ASP A 39 -3.44 2.56 11.82
C ASP A 39 -2.91 3.91 12.37
N ASN A 40 -1.78 4.40 11.86
CA ASN A 40 -1.27 5.73 12.21
C ASN A 40 -2.22 6.88 11.81
N ALA A 41 -3.00 6.72 10.72
CA ALA A 41 -3.96 7.74 10.30
C ALA A 41 -5.17 7.84 11.24
N TRP A 42 -5.48 6.76 11.97
CA TRP A 42 -6.65 6.66 12.83
C TRP A 42 -6.32 6.60 14.34
N GLU A 43 -5.04 6.50 14.72
CA GLU A 43 -4.58 6.36 16.12
C GLU A 43 -5.15 7.41 17.08
N SER A 44 -5.36 8.64 16.60
CA SER A 44 -5.86 9.76 17.42
C SER A 44 -7.39 9.92 17.42
N VAL A 45 -8.11 9.04 16.73
CA VAL A 45 -9.56 9.14 16.53
C VAL A 45 -10.28 8.18 17.47
N ALA A 46 -11.04 8.72 18.44
CA ALA A 46 -11.65 7.94 19.52
C ALA A 46 -12.66 6.87 19.04
N ASP A 47 -13.45 7.18 18.01
CA ASP A 47 -14.35 6.22 17.33
C ASP A 47 -13.80 5.91 15.92
N GLY A 48 -12.49 5.67 15.86
CA GLY A 48 -11.74 5.48 14.63
C GLY A 48 -11.90 4.10 14.02
N CYS A 49 -11.20 3.91 12.91
CA CYS A 49 -11.04 2.63 12.25
C CYS A 49 -9.68 2.01 12.60
N GLY A 50 -9.59 0.69 12.62
CA GLY A 50 -8.35 -0.01 12.94
C GLY A 50 -8.30 -1.41 12.34
N THR A 51 -7.08 -1.94 12.22
CA THR A 51 -6.84 -3.31 11.75
C THR A 51 -6.75 -4.33 12.88
N ASN A 52 -6.87 -3.93 14.14
CA ASN A 52 -6.80 -4.79 15.33
C ASN A 52 -8.11 -5.58 15.59
N CYS A 53 -8.71 -6.13 14.54
CA CYS A 53 -9.90 -6.98 14.61
C CYS A 53 -9.61 -8.38 14.06
N LYS A 54 -10.44 -9.35 14.44
CA LYS A 54 -10.25 -10.74 14.02
C LYS A 54 -10.43 -10.85 12.50
N GLY A 55 -9.35 -11.24 11.81
CA GLY A 55 -9.34 -11.35 10.34
C GLY A 55 -9.14 -10.03 9.60
N CYS A 56 -8.78 -8.96 10.32
CA CYS A 56 -8.38 -7.69 9.74
C CYS A 56 -6.86 -7.60 9.54
N GLY A 57 -6.41 -6.61 8.78
CA GLY A 57 -5.01 -6.42 8.39
C GLY A 57 -4.86 -6.40 6.88
N ALA A 58 -3.66 -6.73 6.40
CA ALA A 58 -3.42 -6.86 4.96
C ALA A 58 -4.05 -8.15 4.43
N GLY A 59 -4.99 -8.04 3.50
CA GLY A 59 -5.69 -9.17 2.89
C GLY A 59 -4.98 -9.70 1.64
N SER A 60 -4.72 -8.81 0.67
CA SER A 60 -4.04 -9.18 -0.57
C SER A 60 -3.11 -8.06 -1.04
N SER A 61 -1.99 -8.41 -1.66
CA SER A 61 -1.09 -7.43 -2.27
C SER A 61 -0.72 -7.84 -3.69
N GLN A 62 -0.89 -6.91 -4.62
CA GLN A 62 -0.56 -7.06 -6.03
C GLN A 62 0.52 -6.05 -6.44
N ARG A 63 1.62 -6.54 -7.01
CA ARG A 63 2.65 -5.67 -7.59
C ARG A 63 2.13 -4.98 -8.85
N VAL A 64 2.39 -3.69 -8.97
CA VAL A 64 2.04 -2.85 -10.12
C VAL A 64 3.26 -2.03 -10.55
N PRO A 65 3.28 -1.43 -11.76
CA PRO A 65 4.37 -0.55 -12.13
C PRO A 65 4.57 0.56 -11.09
N PHE A 66 5.81 0.69 -10.62
CA PHE A 66 6.24 1.67 -9.61
C PHE A 66 5.63 1.48 -8.21
N GLY A 67 5.17 0.28 -7.85
CA GLY A 67 4.68 0.02 -6.50
C GLY A 67 3.90 -1.28 -6.30
N ALA A 68 3.00 -1.26 -5.32
CA ALA A 68 2.07 -2.35 -5.03
C ALA A 68 0.70 -1.78 -4.60
N LEU A 69 -0.37 -2.48 -4.97
CA LEU A 69 -1.71 -2.28 -4.44
C LEU A 69 -1.92 -3.26 -3.29
N VAL A 70 -2.32 -2.76 -2.13
CA VAL A 70 -2.55 -3.56 -0.93
C VAL A 70 -3.99 -3.37 -0.48
N THR A 71 -4.75 -4.46 -0.42
CA THR A 71 -6.08 -4.50 0.18
C THR A 71 -5.94 -4.62 1.68
N ILE A 72 -6.62 -3.74 2.42
CA ILE A 72 -6.66 -3.71 3.87
C ILE A 72 -8.09 -4.01 4.31
N ASP A 73 -8.24 -5.03 5.15
CA ASP A 73 -9.45 -5.34 5.90
C ASP A 73 -9.38 -4.62 7.26
N TYR A 74 -10.41 -3.85 7.60
CA TYR A 74 -10.46 -3.05 8.82
C TYR A 74 -11.89 -3.00 9.40
N ALA A 75 -12.00 -2.66 10.68
CA ALA A 75 -13.27 -2.36 11.33
C ALA A 75 -13.25 -0.93 11.89
N CYS A 76 -14.42 -0.34 12.09
CA CYS A 76 -14.55 0.99 12.70
C CYS A 76 -15.48 0.92 13.91
N GLY A 77 -15.13 1.69 14.94
CA GLY A 77 -15.90 1.77 16.19
C GLY A 77 -16.11 0.44 16.89
N LEU A 78 -17.15 0.37 17.71
CA LEU A 78 -17.51 -0.81 18.51
C LEU A 78 -18.62 -1.64 17.86
N ILE A 79 -18.53 -1.87 16.55
CA ILE A 79 -19.49 -2.73 15.84
C ILE A 79 -19.27 -4.19 16.29
N PRO A 80 -20.32 -4.95 16.68
CA PRO A 80 -20.21 -6.38 16.96
C PRO A 80 -19.70 -7.17 15.75
N ALA A 81 -18.84 -8.17 16.01
CA ALA A 81 -18.24 -9.02 14.97
C ALA A 81 -19.26 -9.85 14.16
N ASP A 82 -20.48 -9.96 14.66
CA ASP A 82 -21.56 -10.76 14.07
C ASP A 82 -22.29 -10.00 12.94
N LEU A 83 -22.02 -8.70 12.80
CA LEU A 83 -22.64 -7.86 11.78
C LEU A 83 -21.81 -7.83 10.50
N PRO A 84 -22.44 -7.87 9.31
CA PRO A 84 -21.73 -7.82 8.03
C PRO A 84 -20.97 -6.51 7.81
N GLU A 85 -21.32 -5.45 8.54
CA GLU A 85 -20.69 -4.13 8.49
C GLU A 85 -19.36 -4.05 9.27
N TYR A 86 -19.03 -5.13 9.99
CA TYR A 86 -17.85 -5.23 10.84
C TYR A 86 -16.55 -5.26 10.03
N HIS A 87 -16.52 -5.96 8.88
CA HIS A 87 -15.35 -5.99 7.99
C HIS A 87 -15.56 -5.05 6.81
N ARG A 88 -14.75 -4.00 6.76
CA ARG A 88 -14.64 -3.08 5.63
C ARG A 88 -13.33 -3.31 4.90
N GLN A 89 -13.35 -3.04 3.60
CA GLN A 89 -12.18 -3.15 2.74
C GLN A 89 -11.81 -1.81 2.14
N THR A 90 -10.51 -1.58 2.01
CA THR A 90 -9.95 -0.49 1.22
C THR A 90 -8.70 -0.96 0.49
N THR A 91 -8.26 -0.20 -0.50
CA THR A 91 -7.05 -0.50 -1.27
C THR A 91 -6.10 0.69 -1.19
N ALA A 92 -4.91 0.45 -0.66
CA ALA A 92 -3.82 1.42 -0.61
C ALA A 92 -2.86 1.19 -1.77
N PHE A 93 -2.30 2.27 -2.30
CA PHE A 93 -1.15 2.21 -3.20
C PHE A 93 0.13 2.51 -2.42
N VAL A 94 1.04 1.54 -2.38
CA VAL A 94 2.40 1.69 -1.82
C VAL A 94 3.35 1.94 -2.97
N SER A 95 3.94 3.14 -3.04
CA SER A 95 4.89 3.48 -4.09
C SER A 95 6.19 2.70 -3.96
N ALA A 96 6.98 2.65 -5.03
CA ALA A 96 8.33 2.10 -5.01
C ALA A 96 9.18 2.76 -3.91
N LEU A 97 8.96 4.04 -3.58
CA LEU A 97 9.69 4.73 -2.51
C LEU A 97 9.16 4.41 -1.10
N GLY A 98 8.03 3.72 -0.98
CA GLY A 98 7.43 3.33 0.29
C GLY A 98 6.38 4.26 0.85
N THR A 99 5.99 5.29 0.11
CA THR A 99 4.89 6.18 0.49
C THR A 99 3.55 5.50 0.22
N VAL A 100 2.59 5.64 1.13
CA VAL A 100 1.26 5.06 1.02
C VAL A 100 0.23 6.12 0.61
N HIS A 101 -0.66 5.76 -0.31
CA HIS A 101 -1.69 6.64 -0.88
C HIS A 101 -3.04 5.92 -0.98
N GLY A 102 -4.13 6.70 -1.08
CA GLY A 102 -5.47 6.16 -1.33
C GLY A 102 -6.20 5.61 -0.10
N LEU A 103 -5.60 5.72 1.08
CA LEU A 103 -6.26 5.31 2.33
C LEU A 103 -7.43 6.24 2.69
N PRO A 104 -8.52 5.71 3.27
CA PRO A 104 -9.55 6.52 3.88
C PRO A 104 -8.96 7.28 5.07
N LYS A 105 -9.29 8.55 5.17
CA LYS A 105 -8.84 9.43 6.26
C LYS A 105 -10.02 9.72 7.19
N PRO A 106 -9.76 9.98 8.49
CA PRO A 106 -10.76 10.58 9.36
C PRO A 106 -11.23 11.95 8.88
#